data_AF-R0JUK2-F1
#
_entry.id   AF-R0JUK2-F1
#
_cell.length_a   1.000
_cell.length_b   1.000
_cell.length_c   1.000
_cell.angle_alpha   90.00
_cell.angle_beta   90.00
_cell.angle_gamma   90.00
#
_symmetry.space_group_name_H-M   'P 1'
#
loop_
_entity.id
_entity.type
_entity.pdbx_description
1 polymer ?
#
loop_
_entity_poly.entity_id
_entity_poly.type
_entity_poly.pdbx_seq_one_letter_code
_entity_poly.pdbx_strand_id
1 'polypeptide(L)' 'NLQTFDGNLGNSPAPPITNSGDEKRPFKVDGDTFTQFDSAAQRSCDNQFQGCSTTANKAGGGGDGKNGKLTVNQCD' A
#
# COMPACT_ATOMS: atom_id res chain seq x y z
N ASN A 1 -14.00 3.24 -6.16
CA ASN A 1 -12.65 2.65 -6.12
C ASN A 1 -12.37 2.09 -7.50
N LEU A 2 -11.24 2.47 -8.12
CA LEU A 2 -10.82 1.98 -9.45
C LEU A 2 -9.85 0.79 -9.35
N GLN A 3 -9.38 0.43 -8.15
CA GLN A 3 -8.57 -0.78 -7.97
C GLN A 3 -9.36 -2.03 -8.32
N THR A 4 -8.67 -2.96 -8.97
CA THR A 4 -9.14 -4.32 -9.26
C THR A 4 -8.43 -5.38 -8.43
N PHE A 5 -7.61 -4.96 -7.45
CA PHE A 5 -6.85 -5.82 -6.55
C PHE A 5 -7.23 -5.54 -5.09
N ASP A 6 -7.43 -6.60 -4.31
CA ASP A 6 -7.87 -6.56 -2.91
C ASP A 6 -6.90 -7.28 -1.95
N GLY A 7 -5.63 -7.46 -2.36
CA GLY A 7 -4.61 -8.09 -1.51
C GLY A 7 -4.24 -7.18 -0.34
N ASN A 8 -4.25 -7.70 0.90
CA ASN A 8 -3.79 -6.99 2.09
C ASN A 8 -2.43 -7.53 2.53
N LEU A 9 -1.41 -6.67 2.61
CA LEU A 9 -0.10 -7.02 3.16
C LEU A 9 -0.12 -6.84 4.67
N GLY A 10 -0.11 -7.94 5.43
CA GLY A 10 0.02 -7.86 6.88
C GLY A 10 -1.11 -7.13 7.62
N ASN A 11 -2.34 -7.17 7.10
CA ASN A 11 -3.49 -6.34 7.51
C ASN A 11 -3.40 -4.85 7.14
N SER A 12 -2.43 -4.43 6.32
CA SER A 12 -2.39 -3.09 5.72
C SER A 12 -3.10 -3.12 4.36
N PRO A 13 -4.23 -2.43 4.18
CA PRO A 13 -4.90 -2.34 2.89
C PRO A 13 -4.18 -1.36 1.95
N ALA A 14 -4.23 -1.64 0.65
CA ALA A 14 -3.68 -0.75 -0.35
C ALA A 14 -4.55 0.51 -0.48
N PRO A 15 -3.97 1.72 -0.56
CA PRO A 15 -4.76 2.93 -0.70
C PRO A 15 -5.53 2.96 -2.03
N PRO A 16 -6.80 3.38 -2.03
CA PRO A 16 -7.64 3.27 -3.21
C PRO A 16 -7.18 4.18 -4.34
N ILE A 17 -7.19 3.64 -5.55
CA ILE A 17 -7.07 4.44 -6.77
C ILE A 17 -8.43 5.09 -7.01
N THR A 18 -8.46 6.41 -7.08
CA THR A 18 -9.67 7.21 -7.30
C THR A 18 -9.51 8.10 -8.53
N ASN A 19 -10.61 8.65 -9.02
CA ASN A 19 -10.55 9.70 -10.04
C ASN A 19 -10.05 11.01 -9.39
N SER A 20 -9.03 11.62 -9.98
CA SER A 20 -8.47 12.89 -9.51
C SER A 20 -9.37 14.09 -9.80
N GLY A 21 -10.20 14.01 -10.86
CA GLY A 21 -10.93 15.14 -11.45
C GLY A 21 -10.13 15.92 -12.51
N ASP A 22 -8.87 15.57 -12.76
CA ASP A 22 -8.00 16.17 -13.79
C ASP A 22 -7.88 15.22 -14.99
N GLU A 23 -8.38 15.64 -16.15
CA GLU A 23 -8.31 14.86 -17.40
C GLU A 23 -6.88 14.52 -17.82
N LYS A 24 -5.89 15.34 -17.47
CA LYS A 24 -4.48 15.08 -17.80
C LYS A 24 -3.85 14.08 -16.85
N ARG A 25 -4.36 13.94 -15.62
CA ARG A 25 -3.84 13.04 -14.58
C ARG A 25 -4.99 12.35 -13.85
N PRO A 26 -5.77 11.49 -14.53
CA PRO A 26 -7.08 11.07 -14.06
C PRO A 26 -7.05 10.15 -12.84
N PHE A 27 -5.91 9.54 -12.51
CA PHE A 27 -5.79 8.61 -11.38
C PHE A 27 -5.22 9.31 -10.16
N LYS A 28 -5.68 8.95 -8.96
CA LYS A 28 -5.21 9.53 -7.69
C LYS A 28 -5.06 8.47 -6.60
N VAL A 29 -3.95 8.50 -5.87
CA VAL A 29 -3.63 7.64 -4.74
C VAL A 29 -3.01 8.51 -3.64
N ASP A 30 -3.62 8.54 -2.45
CA ASP A 30 -3.15 9.34 -1.29
C ASP A 30 -2.78 10.80 -1.58
N GLY A 31 -3.45 11.42 -2.56
CA GLY A 31 -3.22 12.81 -2.96
C GLY A 31 -2.25 12.97 -4.14
N ASP A 32 -1.46 11.96 -4.48
CA ASP A 32 -0.67 11.94 -5.70
C ASP A 32 -1.54 11.58 -6.90
N THR A 33 -1.37 12.31 -8.00
CA THR A 33 -2.11 12.05 -9.26
C THR A 33 -1.22 11.39 -10.29
N PHE A 34 -1.79 10.63 -11.23
CA PHE A 34 -1.06 9.89 -12.25
C PHE A 34 -1.78 9.96 -13.59
N THR A 35 -0.99 9.95 -14.67
CA THR A 35 -1.49 9.89 -16.04
C THR A 35 -1.99 8.49 -16.39
N GLN A 36 -1.29 7.45 -15.93
CA GLN A 36 -1.56 6.05 -16.22
C GLN A 36 -2.03 5.29 -14.96
N PHE A 37 -2.92 4.32 -15.16
CA PHE A 37 -3.42 3.47 -14.08
C PHE A 37 -2.30 2.63 -13.47
N ASP A 38 -1.40 2.07 -14.29
CA ASP A 38 -0.31 1.21 -13.82
C ASP A 38 0.60 1.94 -12.82
N SER A 39 0.93 3.21 -13.07
CA SER A 39 1.71 4.02 -12.13
C SER A 39 0.98 4.28 -10.83
N ALA A 40 -0.34 4.49 -10.88
CA ALA A 40 -1.17 4.62 -9.68
C ALA A 40 -1.26 3.30 -8.90
N ALA A 41 -1.38 2.17 -9.60
CA ALA A 41 -1.39 0.83 -9.01
C ALA A 41 -0.07 0.52 -8.31
N GLN A 42 1.07 0.78 -8.96
CA GLN A 42 2.39 0.65 -8.34
C GLN A 42 2.50 1.51 -7.08
N ARG A 43 2.10 2.79 -7.14
CA ARG A 43 2.15 3.65 -5.96
C ARG A 43 1.28 3.13 -4.82
N SER A 44 0.11 2.60 -5.13
CA SER A 44 -0.78 2.01 -4.14
C SER A 44 -0.15 0.78 -3.46
N CYS A 45 0.50 -0.09 -4.23
CA CYS A 45 1.27 -1.21 -3.69
C CYS A 45 2.45 -0.73 -2.82
N ASP A 46 3.20 0.28 -3.27
CA ASP A 46 4.34 0.83 -2.51
C ASP A 46 3.90 1.43 -1.17
N ASN A 47 2.79 2.18 -1.17
CA ASN A 47 2.22 2.76 0.04
C ASN A 47 1.75 1.66 1.00
N GLN A 48 1.17 0.58 0.48
CA GLN A 48 0.79 -0.60 1.27
C GLN A 48 2.00 -1.27 1.91
N PHE A 49 3.07 -1.51 1.14
CA PHE A 49 4.32 -2.10 1.62
C PHE A 49 4.95 -1.24 2.72
N GLN A 50 5.01 0.08 2.50
CA GLN A 50 5.55 1.02 3.48
C GLN A 50 4.71 1.05 4.77
N GLY A 51 3.39 1.01 4.66
CA GLY A 51 2.47 0.94 5.80
C GLY A 51 2.65 -0.36 6.60
N CYS A 52 2.72 -1.48 5.90
CA CYS A 52 2.99 -2.79 6.48
C CYS A 52 4.37 -2.84 7.16
N SER A 53 5.43 -2.42 6.47
CA SER A 53 6.80 -2.39 6.99
C SER A 53 6.95 -1.46 8.19
N THR A 54 6.30 -0.29 8.17
CA THR A 54 6.29 0.64 9.31
C THR A 54 5.62 0.01 10.52
N THR A 55 4.52 -0.72 10.31
CA THR A 55 3.80 -1.42 11.38
C THR A 55 4.63 -2.57 11.94
N ALA A 56 5.25 -3.37 11.07
CA ALA A 56 6.16 -4.44 11.45
C ALA A 56 7.37 -3.92 12.24
N ASN A 57 7.99 -2.83 11.77
CA ASN A 57 9.15 -2.22 12.44
C ASN A 57 8.78 -1.60 13.80
N LYS A 58 7.62 -0.92 13.90
CA LYS A 58 7.09 -0.37 15.15
C LYS A 58 6.71 -1.46 16.16
N ALA A 59 6.35 -2.66 15.71
CA ALA A 59 6.06 -3.79 16.59
C ALA A 59 7.31 -4.35 17.33
N GLY A 60 8.49 -3.78 17.05
CA GLY A 60 9.77 -4.12 17.65
C GLY A 60 10.56 -5.06 16.75
N GLY A 61 11.04 -4.56 15.62
CA GLY A 61 11.81 -5.27 14.59
C GLY A 61 13.16 -5.85 15.04
N GLY A 62 13.18 -6.64 16.11
CA GLY A 62 14.31 -7.41 16.59
C GLY A 62 13.84 -8.68 17.25
N GLY A 63 13.90 -9.79 16.51
CA GLY A 63 13.81 -11.13 17.09
C GLY A 63 12.46 -11.82 16.95
N ASP A 64 12.52 -12.93 16.22
CA ASP A 64 11.74 -14.14 16.42
C ASP A 64 10.23 -14.04 16.25
N GLY A 65 9.75 -14.61 15.13
CA GLY A 65 8.35 -14.93 14.86
C GLY A 65 7.76 -15.91 15.87
N LYS A 66 7.57 -15.46 17.11
CA LYS A 66 6.83 -16.14 18.16
C LYS A 66 5.84 -15.12 18.72
N ASN A 67 4.56 -15.38 18.47
CA ASN A 67 3.36 -14.64 18.93
C ASN A 67 2.80 -13.57 17.98
N GLY A 68 2.38 -13.96 16.76
CA GLY A 68 1.37 -13.21 15.99
C GLY A 68 1.68 -11.74 15.65
N LYS A 69 2.93 -11.30 15.82
CA LYS A 69 3.40 -9.96 15.46
C LYS A 69 3.75 -9.93 13.98
N LEU A 70 3.25 -8.91 13.29
CA LEU A 70 3.57 -8.65 11.90
C LEU A 70 5.09 -8.46 11.72
N THR A 71 5.71 -9.23 10.83
CA THR A 71 7.13 -9.10 10.47
C THR A 71 7.27 -8.51 9.07
N VAL A 72 8.39 -7.84 8.76
CA VAL A 72 8.61 -7.22 7.44
C VAL A 72 8.54 -8.23 6.28
N ASN A 73 8.89 -9.49 6.53
CA ASN A 73 8.78 -10.57 5.55
C ASN A 73 7.33 -10.97 5.23
N GLN A 74 6.35 -10.49 6.01
CA GLN A 74 4.92 -10.67 5.74
C GLN A 74 4.32 -9.46 4.99
N CYS A 75 5.18 -8.50 4.65
CA CYS A 75 4.85 -7.36 3.81
C CYS A 75 5.30 -7.56 2.37
N ASP A 76 5.91 -8.69 2.02
CA ASP A 76 6.44 -9.03 0.69
C ASP A 76 5.46 -9.91 -0.09
#